data_AF-A0A7S4AAU4-F1
#
_entry.id   AF-A0A7S4AAU4-F1
#
_cell.length_a   1.000
_cell.length_b   1.000
_cell.length_c   1.000
_cell.angle_alpha   90.00
_cell.angle_beta   90.00
_cell.angle_gamma   90.00
#
_symmetry.space_group_name_H-M   'P 1'
#
loop_
_entity.id
_entity.type
_entity.pdbx_description
1 polymer ?
#
loop_
_entity_poly.entity_id
_entity_poly.type
_entity_poly.pdbx_seq_one_letter_code
_entity_poly.pdbx_strand_id
1 'polypeptide(L)'
;MTDFGRCTRTQRGRWMNTLFCFLLFAISSSGCQGWMSPQAHYLSSSRNAARLFADTTGTGVQTVDLEKMDNDHEKEGQLMAESIVRWLDIEWMPQQVHIDMAESAKRSYVQCREKNQSDVMDIMMQISSDLDENWAKYNDDAFINAWDIGNYCSDYLIKRSGNEGCECASEIM
;
A
#
# COMPACT_ATOMS: atom_id res chain seq x y z
N MET A 1 15.76 -11.77 54.90
CA MET A 1 14.95 -11.00 55.88
C MET A 1 15.79 -9.78 56.21
N THR A 2 15.22 -8.56 56.06
CA THR A 2 15.84 -7.21 55.83
C THR A 2 15.88 -6.85 54.34
N ASP A 3 15.36 -5.73 53.83
CA ASP A 3 14.63 -4.62 54.44
C ASP A 3 13.82 -3.89 53.36
N PHE A 4 12.75 -3.22 53.79
CA PHE A 4 11.82 -2.42 53.00
C PHE A 4 12.46 -1.08 52.59
N GLY A 5 12.48 -0.80 51.28
CA GLY A 5 12.74 0.53 50.74
C GLY A 5 11.52 1.11 50.04
N ARG A 6 10.64 1.79 50.78
CA ARG A 6 9.52 2.58 50.26
C ARG A 6 9.95 4.04 50.20
N CYS A 7 9.97 4.69 49.04
CA CYS A 7 10.08 6.16 48.97
C CYS A 7 9.33 6.75 47.75
N THR A 8 8.16 7.30 48.05
CA THR A 8 7.46 8.49 47.51
C THR A 8 7.37 8.77 45.99
N ARG A 9 6.15 8.54 45.47
CA ARG A 9 5.28 9.46 44.71
C ARG A 9 5.82 10.88 44.43
N THR A 10 6.00 11.21 43.15
CA THR A 10 5.90 12.60 42.64
C THR A 10 4.81 12.66 41.58
N GLN A 11 3.86 13.56 41.78
CA GLN A 11 2.71 13.85 40.94
C GLN A 11 3.00 15.07 40.05
N ARG A 12 2.34 15.08 38.88
CA ARG A 12 1.89 16.24 38.08
C ARG A 12 2.90 17.03 37.24
N GLY A 13 2.58 17.08 35.95
CA GLY A 13 2.98 18.13 35.00
C GLY A 13 2.03 18.16 33.79
N ARG A 14 0.76 18.53 34.02
CA ARG A 14 -0.21 18.93 32.99
C ARG A 14 0.27 20.25 32.36
N TRP A 15 0.41 20.31 31.04
CA TRP A 15 0.28 21.56 30.28
C TRP A 15 -0.55 21.26 29.02
N MET A 16 -1.86 21.45 29.17
CA MET A 16 -2.73 21.90 28.08
C MET A 16 -2.59 23.43 28.01
N ASN A 17 -2.50 23.97 26.80
CA ASN A 17 -2.77 25.35 26.42
C ASN A 17 -2.53 25.44 24.89
N THR A 18 -3.24 26.12 23.99
CA THR A 18 -4.52 26.86 23.91
C THR A 18 -4.63 27.20 22.41
N LEU A 19 -5.63 26.74 21.65
CA LEU A 19 -6.74 27.54 21.10
C LEU A 19 -6.41 28.93 20.48
N PHE A 20 -7.12 29.21 19.36
CA PHE A 20 -7.24 30.43 18.53
C PHE A 20 -6.28 30.51 17.31
N CYS A 21 -6.71 30.81 16.07
CA CYS A 21 -7.84 31.62 15.64
C CYS A 21 -8.33 31.27 14.22
N PHE A 22 -9.60 31.55 14.01
CA PHE A 22 -10.38 31.49 12.76
C PHE A 22 -9.80 32.35 11.63
N LEU A 23 -10.07 31.96 10.37
CA LEU A 23 -10.60 32.89 9.35
C LEU A 23 -11.38 32.11 8.29
N LEU A 24 -12.70 32.27 8.35
CA LEU A 24 -13.66 31.99 7.30
C LEU A 24 -13.50 33.04 6.19
N PHE A 25 -13.41 32.62 4.93
CA PHE A 25 -13.99 33.39 3.83
C PHE A 25 -14.72 32.42 2.89
N ALA A 26 -15.97 32.75 2.64
CA ALA A 26 -16.92 31.99 1.87
C ALA A 26 -17.21 32.68 0.52
N ILE A 27 -17.92 31.95 -0.35
CA ILE A 27 -18.73 32.41 -1.49
C ILE A 27 -17.88 32.71 -2.76
N SER A 28 -18.14 32.12 -3.93
CA SER A 28 -19.42 32.06 -4.66
C SER A 28 -19.54 30.90 -5.66
N SER A 29 -20.77 30.38 -5.72
CA SER A 29 -21.40 29.59 -6.78
C SER A 29 -21.42 30.26 -8.16
N SER A 30 -21.43 29.48 -9.23
CA SER A 30 -22.50 29.44 -10.27
C SER A 30 -22.00 28.75 -11.56
N GLY A 31 -22.78 27.81 -12.09
CA GLY A 31 -22.58 27.30 -13.45
C GLY A 31 -23.28 25.98 -13.73
N CYS A 32 -24.61 25.98 -13.78
CA CYS A 32 -25.43 24.88 -14.25
C CYS A 32 -25.46 24.80 -15.80
N GLN A 33 -25.86 23.62 -16.29
CA GLN A 33 -26.44 23.30 -17.62
C GLN A 33 -25.40 23.02 -18.73
N GLY A 34 -25.55 22.00 -19.58
CA GLY A 34 -26.77 21.28 -19.92
C GLY A 34 -26.52 19.92 -20.56
N TRP A 35 -27.54 19.08 -20.41
CA TRP A 35 -27.75 17.84 -21.12
C TRP A 35 -28.02 18.11 -22.59
N MET A 36 -27.35 17.38 -23.49
CA MET A 36 -27.84 17.17 -24.84
C MET A 36 -27.56 15.74 -25.30
N SER A 37 -28.64 15.01 -25.52
CA SER A 37 -28.87 13.95 -26.49
C SER A 37 -30.32 14.13 -26.94
N PRO A 38 -30.83 13.56 -28.06
CA PRO A 38 -30.23 12.64 -29.02
C PRO A 38 -30.49 13.04 -30.50
N GLN A 39 -29.89 12.34 -31.48
CA GLN A 39 -30.68 11.88 -32.64
C GLN A 39 -29.98 10.77 -33.45
N ALA A 40 -30.78 9.76 -33.74
CA ALA A 40 -30.46 8.55 -34.47
C ALA A 40 -30.54 8.76 -36.00
N HIS A 41 -29.75 8.02 -36.77
CA HIS A 41 -30.16 7.55 -38.11
C HIS A 41 -29.53 6.18 -38.44
N TYR A 42 -30.42 5.19 -38.59
CA TYR A 42 -30.45 4.03 -39.50
C TYR A 42 -29.16 3.61 -40.24
N LEU A 43 -28.85 2.31 -40.20
CA LEU A 43 -29.07 1.39 -41.33
C LEU A 43 -28.78 -0.08 -40.95
N SER A 44 -29.76 -0.93 -41.19
CA SER A 44 -29.66 -2.38 -41.23
C SER A 44 -28.90 -2.81 -42.48
N SER A 45 -27.89 -3.67 -42.34
CA SER A 45 -27.48 -4.57 -43.43
C SER A 45 -26.90 -5.87 -42.86
N SER A 46 -27.65 -6.93 -43.06
CA SER A 46 -27.24 -8.32 -42.85
C SER A 46 -26.18 -8.71 -43.88
N ARG A 47 -25.07 -9.34 -43.42
CA ARG A 47 -24.43 -10.45 -44.12
C ARG A 47 -23.38 -11.15 -43.25
N ASN A 48 -23.50 -12.47 -43.26
CA ASN A 48 -22.64 -13.47 -42.64
C ASN A 48 -21.15 -13.14 -42.72
N ALA A 49 -20.49 -13.10 -41.57
CA ALA A 49 -19.05 -13.29 -41.47
C ALA A 49 -18.79 -14.21 -40.28
N ALA A 50 -17.90 -15.17 -40.52
CA ALA A 50 -17.50 -16.22 -39.61
C ALA A 50 -17.33 -15.73 -38.17
N ARG A 51 -17.78 -16.54 -37.21
CA ARG A 51 -17.28 -16.49 -35.83
C ARG A 51 -15.81 -16.92 -35.86
N LEU A 52 -14.96 -16.03 -36.33
CA LEU A 52 -13.61 -15.87 -35.80
C LEU A 52 -13.85 -15.52 -34.34
N PHE A 53 -13.57 -16.48 -33.45
CA PHE A 53 -13.22 -16.12 -32.09
C PHE A 53 -12.01 -15.20 -32.24
N ALA A 54 -12.28 -13.89 -32.17
CA ALA A 54 -11.25 -12.92 -31.90
C ALA A 54 -10.67 -13.35 -30.55
N ASP A 55 -9.56 -14.08 -30.63
CA ASP A 55 -8.60 -14.15 -29.55
C ASP A 55 -8.30 -12.69 -29.23
N THR A 56 -8.99 -12.20 -28.20
CA THR A 56 -8.77 -10.87 -27.69
C THR A 56 -7.48 -11.01 -26.90
N THR A 57 -6.36 -11.00 -27.62
CA THR A 57 -5.12 -10.40 -27.13
C THR A 57 -5.45 -8.94 -26.82
N GLY A 58 -6.19 -8.74 -25.73
CA GLY A 58 -6.16 -7.50 -25.01
C GLY A 58 -4.74 -7.43 -24.46
N THR A 59 -4.09 -6.31 -24.70
CA THR A 59 -3.04 -5.79 -23.82
C THR A 59 -3.62 -5.69 -22.41
N GLY A 60 -3.76 -6.84 -21.76
CA GLY A 60 -4.31 -7.00 -20.43
C GLY A 60 -3.15 -6.96 -19.47
N VAL A 61 -3.14 -5.95 -18.60
CA VAL A 61 -2.33 -5.99 -17.39
C VAL A 61 -2.69 -7.30 -16.69
N GLN A 62 -1.75 -8.24 -16.61
CA GLN A 62 -1.97 -9.47 -15.85
C GLN A 62 -2.02 -9.07 -14.38
N THR A 63 -3.21 -9.17 -13.79
CA THR A 63 -3.40 -9.02 -12.35
C THR A 63 -2.80 -10.25 -11.67
N VAL A 64 -1.88 -10.02 -10.73
CA VAL A 64 -1.28 -11.10 -9.95
C VAL A 64 -2.11 -11.29 -8.69
N ASP A 65 -2.67 -12.50 -8.57
CA ASP A 65 -3.55 -12.88 -7.47
C ASP A 65 -2.81 -13.78 -6.46
N LEU A 66 -2.90 -13.40 -5.19
CA LEU A 66 -2.28 -14.08 -4.05
C LEU A 66 -3.17 -15.16 -3.41
N GLU A 67 -4.35 -15.47 -3.95
CA GLU A 67 -5.24 -16.53 -3.43
C GLU A 67 -4.56 -17.90 -3.24
N LYS A 68 -3.51 -18.19 -4.02
CA LYS A 68 -2.79 -19.47 -3.96
C LYS A 68 -1.69 -19.53 -2.88
N MET A 69 -1.43 -18.43 -2.18
CA MET A 69 -0.42 -18.36 -1.12
C MET A 69 -0.91 -19.00 0.20
N ASP A 70 0.00 -19.15 1.16
CA ASP A 70 -0.32 -19.63 2.52
C ASP A 70 -1.44 -18.77 3.14
N ASN A 71 -2.36 -19.42 3.87
CA ASN A 71 -3.46 -18.76 4.57
C ASN A 71 -2.99 -18.09 5.88
N ASP A 72 -1.77 -18.40 6.33
CA ASP A 72 -1.13 -17.70 7.44
C ASP A 72 -0.54 -16.36 6.97
N HIS A 73 -1.42 -15.36 6.85
CA HIS A 73 -1.05 -14.02 6.39
C HIS A 73 -0.09 -13.30 7.35
N GLU A 74 -0.17 -13.59 8.65
CA GLU A 74 0.73 -13.01 9.65
C GLU A 74 2.16 -13.52 9.43
N LYS A 75 2.32 -14.82 9.23
CA LYS A 75 3.61 -15.44 8.91
C LYS A 75 4.18 -14.91 7.59
N GLU A 76 3.38 -14.82 6.53
CA GLU A 76 3.87 -14.27 5.26
C GLU A 76 4.21 -12.79 5.37
N GLY A 77 3.40 -12.00 6.08
CA GLY A 77 3.69 -10.59 6.34
C GLY A 77 4.98 -10.40 7.15
N GLN A 78 5.27 -11.31 8.08
CA GLN A 78 6.53 -11.33 8.83
C GLN A 78 7.73 -11.61 7.91
N LEU A 79 7.63 -12.60 7.03
CA LEU A 79 8.68 -12.91 6.06
C LEU A 79 8.93 -11.72 5.12
N MET A 80 7.87 -11.05 4.67
CA MET A 80 7.97 -9.83 3.86
C MET A 80 8.68 -8.71 4.63
N ALA A 81 8.33 -8.47 5.89
CA ALA A 81 9.01 -7.47 6.72
C ALA A 81 10.50 -7.78 6.88
N GLU A 82 10.86 -9.02 7.16
CA GLU A 82 12.26 -9.45 7.28
C GLU A 82 13.03 -9.26 5.96
N SER A 83 12.37 -9.52 4.84
CA SER A 83 12.89 -9.28 3.48
C SER A 83 13.17 -7.79 3.26
N ILE A 84 12.23 -6.90 3.62
CA ILE A 84 12.40 -5.44 3.52
C ILE A 84 13.58 -4.97 4.36
N VAL A 85 13.65 -5.37 5.65
CA VAL A 85 14.75 -4.99 6.54
C VAL A 85 16.09 -5.41 5.94
N ARG A 86 16.20 -6.67 5.49
CA ARG A 86 17.42 -7.20 4.87
C ARG A 86 17.83 -6.40 3.64
N TRP A 87 16.88 -6.10 2.75
CA TRP A 87 17.14 -5.31 1.55
C TRP A 87 17.65 -3.91 1.88
N LEU A 88 16.97 -3.20 2.78
CA LEU A 88 17.36 -1.85 3.19
C LEU A 88 18.71 -1.83 3.92
N ASP A 89 18.97 -2.83 4.76
CA ASP A 89 20.22 -2.95 5.52
C ASP A 89 21.42 -3.23 4.61
N ILE A 90 21.22 -3.97 3.51
CA ILE A 90 22.26 -4.27 2.52
C ILE A 90 22.56 -3.06 1.65
N GLU A 91 21.53 -2.34 1.19
CA GLU A 91 21.70 -1.18 0.32
C GLU A 91 22.32 0.01 1.06
N TRP A 92 21.94 0.19 2.33
CA TRP A 92 22.34 1.34 3.13
C TRP A 92 23.22 0.92 4.31
N MET A 93 22.59 0.60 5.45
CA MET A 93 23.19 0.13 6.69
C MET A 93 22.05 -0.23 7.65
N PRO A 94 22.24 -1.17 8.61
CA PRO A 94 21.23 -1.47 9.63
C PRO A 94 20.76 -0.24 10.41
N GLN A 95 19.44 0.02 10.35
CA GLN A 95 18.81 1.17 11.02
C GLN A 95 17.43 0.80 11.59
N GLN A 96 17.07 1.41 12.73
CA GLN A 96 15.77 1.17 13.37
C GLN A 96 14.60 1.59 12.48
N VAL A 97 14.75 2.65 11.69
CA VAL A 97 13.71 3.12 10.76
C VAL A 97 13.35 2.07 9.72
N HIS A 98 14.29 1.20 9.31
CA HIS A 98 14.00 0.09 8.39
C HIS A 98 13.05 -0.93 9.02
N ILE A 99 13.27 -1.27 10.29
CA ILE A 99 12.40 -2.17 11.06
C ILE A 99 11.00 -1.54 11.21
N ASP A 100 10.93 -0.27 11.58
CA ASP A 100 9.66 0.41 11.82
C ASP A 100 8.82 0.56 10.54
N MET A 101 9.47 0.82 9.40
CA MET A 101 8.82 0.83 8.09
C MET A 101 8.39 -0.57 7.66
N ALA A 102 9.23 -1.59 7.84
CA ALA A 102 8.90 -2.98 7.50
C ALA A 102 7.72 -3.51 8.31
N GLU A 103 7.67 -3.23 9.62
CA GLU A 103 6.53 -3.57 10.48
C GLU A 103 5.26 -2.83 10.05
N SER A 104 5.39 -1.61 9.52
CA SER A 104 4.24 -0.87 8.98
C SER A 104 3.71 -1.49 7.69
N ALA A 105 4.59 -1.85 6.76
CA ALA A 105 4.24 -2.57 5.54
C ALA A 105 3.57 -3.92 5.84
N LYS A 106 4.10 -4.68 6.82
CA LYS A 106 3.48 -5.92 7.29
C LYS A 106 2.05 -5.71 7.78
N ARG A 107 1.82 -4.71 8.65
CA ARG A 107 0.46 -4.44 9.16
C ARG A 107 -0.51 -4.15 8.03
N SER A 108 -0.11 -3.34 7.05
CA SER A 108 -0.92 -3.03 5.87
C SER A 108 -1.23 -4.28 5.04
N TYR A 109 -0.21 -5.11 4.78
CA TYR A 109 -0.38 -6.40 4.10
C TYR A 109 -1.40 -7.30 4.82
N VAL A 110 -1.22 -7.54 6.12
CA VAL A 110 -2.10 -8.41 6.90
C VAL A 110 -3.53 -7.87 6.87
N GLN A 111 -3.74 -6.56 7.05
CA GLN A 111 -5.06 -5.95 6.98
C GLN A 111 -5.73 -6.12 5.62
N CYS A 112 -4.98 -6.00 4.52
CA CYS A 112 -5.51 -6.27 3.18
C CYS A 112 -5.95 -7.74 3.05
N ARG A 113 -5.10 -8.67 3.47
CA ARG A 113 -5.39 -10.10 3.37
C ARG A 113 -6.59 -10.51 4.23
N GLU A 114 -6.71 -9.97 5.45
CA GLU A 114 -7.88 -10.17 6.33
C GLU A 114 -9.18 -9.63 5.73
N LYS A 115 -9.11 -8.62 4.85
CA LYS A 115 -10.24 -8.09 4.08
C LYS A 115 -10.52 -8.88 2.79
N ASN A 116 -9.83 -10.01 2.58
CA ASN A 116 -9.86 -10.81 1.35
C ASN A 116 -9.39 -10.03 0.11
N GLN A 117 -8.51 -9.04 0.28
CA GLN A 117 -7.83 -8.43 -0.86
C GLN A 117 -6.65 -9.33 -1.26
N SER A 118 -6.61 -9.72 -2.52
CA SER A 118 -5.60 -10.65 -3.04
C SER A 118 -4.86 -10.15 -4.27
N ASP A 119 -5.28 -9.03 -4.84
CA ASP A 119 -4.56 -8.39 -5.93
C ASP A 119 -3.30 -7.69 -5.41
N VAL A 120 -2.15 -7.99 -6.03
CA VAL A 120 -0.86 -7.44 -5.63
C VAL A 120 -0.81 -5.91 -5.77
N MET A 121 -1.45 -5.35 -6.81
CA MET A 121 -1.45 -3.90 -7.01
C MET A 121 -2.21 -3.22 -5.88
N ASP A 122 -3.40 -3.73 -5.52
CA ASP A 122 -4.18 -3.18 -4.40
C ASP A 122 -3.40 -3.21 -3.08
N ILE A 123 -2.71 -4.32 -2.80
CA ILE A 123 -1.90 -4.48 -1.58
C ILE A 123 -0.70 -3.52 -1.60
N MET A 124 0.01 -3.42 -2.71
CA MET A 124 1.16 -2.52 -2.88
C MET A 124 0.75 -1.05 -2.74
N MET A 125 -0.40 -0.68 -3.31
CA MET A 125 -0.97 0.66 -3.18
C MET A 125 -1.32 0.97 -1.73
N GLN A 126 -1.92 0.02 -1.00
CA GLN A 126 -2.23 0.20 0.43
C GLN A 126 -0.96 0.37 1.27
N ILE A 127 0.05 -0.48 1.06
CA ILE A 127 1.34 -0.37 1.77
C ILE A 127 1.98 1.00 1.53
N SER A 128 2.05 1.43 0.28
CA SER A 128 2.65 2.72 -0.09
C SER A 128 1.89 3.88 0.54
N SER A 129 0.56 3.84 0.49
CA SER A 129 -0.30 4.88 1.06
C SER A 129 -0.14 4.96 2.58
N ASP A 130 -0.15 3.83 3.28
CA ASP A 130 -0.01 3.81 4.75
C ASP A 130 1.37 4.30 5.20
N LEU A 131 2.42 3.98 4.44
CA LEU A 131 3.77 4.50 4.70
C LEU A 131 3.85 6.01 4.45
N ASP A 132 3.27 6.50 3.36
CA ASP A 132 3.25 7.93 3.01
C ASP A 132 2.44 8.77 4.01
N GLU A 133 1.27 8.27 4.44
CA GLU A 133 0.45 8.91 5.47
C GLU A 133 1.19 9.02 6.82
N ASN A 134 2.08 8.06 7.09
CA ASN A 134 2.91 8.03 8.30
C ASN A 134 4.31 8.61 8.08
N TRP A 135 4.59 9.23 6.92
CA TRP A 135 5.95 9.57 6.49
C TRP A 135 6.70 10.46 7.47
N ALA A 136 5.99 11.36 8.17
CA ALA A 136 6.55 12.23 9.21
C ALA A 136 7.19 11.47 10.42
N LYS A 137 7.00 10.15 10.52
CA LYS A 137 7.66 9.30 11.51
C LYS A 137 9.00 8.74 11.03
N TYR A 138 9.23 8.71 9.72
CA TYR A 138 10.35 8.01 9.09
C TYR A 138 11.31 8.96 8.36
N ASN A 139 10.80 10.07 7.84
CA ASN A 139 11.48 10.98 6.92
C ASN A 139 12.80 11.57 7.44
N ASP A 140 13.00 11.63 8.74
CA ASP A 140 14.22 12.19 9.33
C ASP A 140 15.43 11.23 9.19
N ASP A 141 15.18 9.92 9.17
CA ASP A 141 16.21 8.88 9.15
C ASP A 141 16.13 7.97 7.90
N ALA A 142 15.03 7.99 7.15
CA ALA A 142 14.83 7.14 5.98
C ALA A 142 15.46 7.75 4.71
N PHE A 143 16.30 6.95 4.03
CA PHE A 143 16.93 7.31 2.75
C PHE A 143 16.10 6.89 1.52
N ILE A 144 14.97 6.22 1.75
CA ILE A 144 14.10 5.62 0.74
C ILE A 144 12.67 6.10 0.91
N ASN A 145 11.90 6.29 -0.16
CA ASN A 145 10.51 6.77 -0.03
C ASN A 145 9.51 5.60 0.13
N ALA A 146 8.27 5.93 0.50
CA ALA A 146 7.19 4.97 0.71
C ALA A 146 6.87 4.11 -0.53
N TRP A 147 6.93 4.70 -1.73
CA TRP A 147 6.61 4.04 -2.99
C TRP A 147 7.68 3.05 -3.42
N ASP A 148 8.94 3.31 -3.13
CA ASP A 148 10.03 2.36 -3.40
C ASP A 148 9.85 1.08 -2.57
N ILE A 149 9.44 1.22 -1.30
CA ILE A 149 9.11 0.08 -0.44
C ILE A 149 7.88 -0.66 -0.99
N GLY A 150 6.85 0.06 -1.43
CA GLY A 150 5.69 -0.54 -2.09
C GLY A 150 6.05 -1.37 -3.33
N ASN A 151 6.88 -0.82 -4.21
CA ASN A 151 7.38 -1.51 -5.40
C ASN A 151 8.12 -2.79 -5.00
N TYR A 152 9.04 -2.71 -4.03
CA TYR A 152 9.74 -3.89 -3.51
C TYR A 152 8.77 -4.94 -2.96
N CYS A 153 7.73 -4.54 -2.24
CA CYS A 153 6.70 -5.46 -1.75
C CYS A 153 5.97 -6.16 -2.90
N SER A 154 5.65 -5.46 -3.99
CA SER A 154 5.01 -6.07 -5.15
C SER A 154 5.90 -7.14 -5.79
N ASP A 155 7.18 -6.84 -5.97
CA ASP A 155 8.18 -7.78 -6.50
C ASP A 155 8.29 -9.02 -5.61
N TYR A 156 8.40 -8.81 -4.29
CA TYR A 156 8.40 -9.88 -3.30
C TYR A 156 7.15 -10.77 -3.43
N LEU A 157 5.95 -10.18 -3.45
CA LEU A 157 4.69 -10.92 -3.50
C LEU A 157 4.51 -11.67 -4.83
N ILE A 158 4.91 -11.08 -5.96
CA ILE A 158 4.89 -11.76 -7.26
C ILE A 158 5.77 -13.00 -7.22
N LYS A 159 7.03 -12.86 -6.78
CA LYS A 159 7.94 -14.01 -6.65
C LYS A 159 7.39 -15.09 -5.72
N ARG A 160 6.81 -14.69 -4.58
CA ARG A 160 6.23 -15.63 -3.60
C ARG A 160 4.95 -16.31 -4.07
N SER A 161 4.18 -15.66 -4.95
CA SER A 161 2.94 -16.21 -5.53
C SER A 161 3.21 -17.36 -6.53
N GLY A 162 4.47 -17.54 -6.95
CA GLY A 162 4.84 -18.53 -7.96
C GLY A 162 4.51 -18.10 -9.39
N ASN A 163 4.04 -16.86 -9.58
CA ASN A 163 4.05 -16.22 -10.89
C ASN A 163 5.46 -15.71 -11.15
N GLU A 164 6.13 -16.23 -12.18
CA GLU A 164 7.46 -15.77 -12.58
C GLU A 164 7.39 -14.28 -12.93
N GLY A 165 7.92 -13.44 -12.03
CA GLY A 165 8.08 -12.01 -12.29
C GLY A 165 9.02 -11.78 -13.46
N CYS A 166 8.78 -10.70 -14.21
CA CYS A 166 9.66 -10.27 -15.29
C CYS A 166 11.11 -10.12 -14.77
N GLU A 167 12.10 -10.70 -15.45
CA GLU A 167 13.53 -10.77 -15.07
C GLU A 167 14.24 -9.40 -14.98
N CYS A 168 13.51 -8.29 -14.88
CA CYS A 168 14.04 -6.94 -14.73
C CYS A 168 14.26 -6.53 -13.26
N ALA A 169 13.69 -7.26 -12.29
CA ALA A 169 13.82 -6.95 -10.88
C ALA A 169 15.09 -7.58 -10.27
N SER A 170 15.81 -6.78 -9.48
CA SER A 170 16.94 -7.23 -8.67
C SER A 170 16.57 -8.43 -7.79
N GLU A 171 17.56 -9.26 -7.45
CA GLU A 171 17.36 -10.48 -6.67
C GLU A 171 16.65 -10.17 -5.33
N ILE A 172 15.37 -10.55 -5.25
CA ILE A 172 14.60 -10.50 -4.01
C ILE A 172 15.19 -11.54 -3.04
N MET A 173 15.66 -11.08 -1.88
CA MET A 173 16.43 -11.87 -0.89
C MET A 173 15.57 -12.48 0.21
#